data_AF-A5TRG5-F1
#
_entry.id   AF-A5TRG5-F1
#
_cell.length_a   1.000
_cell.length_b   1.000
_cell.length_c   1.000
_cell.angle_alpha   90.00
_cell.angle_beta   90.00
_cell.angle_gamma   90.00
#
_symmetry.space_group_name_H-M   'P 1'
#
loop_
_entity.id
_entity.type
_entity.pdbx_description
1 polymer ?
#
loop_
_entity_poly.entity_id
_entity_poly.type
_entity_poly.pdbx_seq_one_letter_code
_entity_poly.pdbx_strand_id
1 'polypeptide(L)' 'MKYWKEEQILLKKLIEKYCEIEDRNRLIKILEMKDRFLYKYFINEFSKLKIVSKMTEEELEEYQKRLWLIFEYIKVR' A
#
# COMPACT_ATOMS: atom_id res chain seq x y z
N MET A 1 12.02 2.60 11.97
CA MET A 1 10.93 3.23 11.16
C MET A 1 11.41 3.87 9.84
N LYS A 2 12.65 3.63 9.37
CA LYS A 2 13.18 4.29 8.15
C LYS A 2 12.59 3.73 6.83
N TYR A 3 12.25 2.44 6.80
CA TYR A 3 11.68 1.69 5.66
C TYR A 3 10.16 1.83 5.47
N TRP A 4 9.54 2.86 6.02
CA TRP A 4 8.08 3.04 5.88
C TRP A 4 7.73 4.31 5.10
N LYS A 5 8.68 5.24 4.96
CA LYS A 5 8.39 6.57 4.40
C LYS A 5 8.23 6.50 2.88
N GLU A 6 9.10 5.79 2.19
CA GLU A 6 9.06 5.66 0.72
C GLU A 6 7.88 4.79 0.28
N GLU A 7 7.65 3.70 1.02
CA GLU A 7 6.54 2.76 0.84
C GLU A 7 5.18 3.46 1.02
N GLN A 8 5.04 4.30 2.05
CA GLN A 8 3.83 5.09 2.27
C GLN A 8 3.61 6.12 1.16
N ILE A 9 4.67 6.78 0.67
CA ILE A 9 4.57 7.75 -0.43
C ILE A 9 4.08 7.05 -1.71
N LEU A 10 4.67 5.89 -2.04
CA LEU A 10 4.26 5.12 -3.21
C LEU A 10 2.79 4.68 -3.10
N LEU A 11 2.40 4.09 -1.97
CA LEU A 11 1.02 3.64 -1.76
C LEU A 11 0.04 4.82 -1.84
N LYS A 12 0.37 5.97 -1.23
CA LYS A 12 -0.46 7.17 -1.30
C LYS A 12 -0.64 7.64 -2.74
N LYS A 13 0.44 7.67 -3.54
CA LYS A 13 0.40 8.02 -4.96
C LYS A 13 -0.50 7.06 -5.76
N LEU A 14 -0.40 5.76 -5.52
CA LEU A 14 -1.22 4.74 -6.19
C LEU A 14 -2.71 4.86 -5.81
N ILE A 15 -3.01 5.11 -4.52
CA ILE A 15 -4.37 5.36 -4.05
C ILE A 15 -4.94 6.62 -4.72
N GLU A 16 -4.19 7.71 -4.73
CA GLU A 16 -4.61 8.98 -5.34
C GLU A 16 -4.80 8.89 -6.86
N LYS A 17 -4.06 8.00 -7.53
CA LYS A 17 -4.14 7.81 -8.98
C LYS A 17 -5.30 6.90 -9.39
N TYR A 18 -5.52 5.80 -8.67
CA TYR A 18 -6.38 4.71 -9.13
C TYR A 18 -7.66 4.47 -8.32
N CYS A 19 -7.77 5.02 -7.10
CA CYS A 19 -8.94 4.80 -6.24
C CYS A 19 -9.94 5.96 -6.33
N GLU A 20 -11.22 5.58 -6.28
CA GLU A 20 -12.37 6.46 -6.09
C GLU A 20 -12.24 7.24 -4.77
N ILE A 21 -12.97 8.36 -4.65
CA ILE A 21 -12.85 9.27 -3.49
C ILE A 21 -13.16 8.56 -2.17
N GLU A 22 -14.17 7.69 -2.14
CA GLU A 22 -14.56 6.95 -0.93
C GLU A 22 -13.47 5.98 -0.47
N ASP A 23 -12.98 5.13 -1.37
CA ASP A 23 -11.89 4.19 -1.10
C ASP A 23 -10.60 4.93 -0.71
N ARG A 24 -10.29 6.02 -1.41
CA ARG A 24 -9.11 6.85 -1.14
C ARG A 24 -9.10 7.36 0.30
N ASN A 25 -10.18 7.98 0.74
CA ASN A 25 -10.29 8.53 2.08
C ASN A 25 -10.15 7.45 3.15
N ARG A 26 -10.75 6.28 2.91
CA ARG A 26 -10.67 5.14 3.83
C ARG A 26 -9.24 4.58 3.91
N LEU A 27 -8.59 4.37 2.77
CA LEU A 27 -7.26 3.77 2.68
C LEU A 27 -6.16 4.70 3.21
N ILE A 28 -6.21 6.00 2.92
CA ILE A 28 -5.27 6.99 3.47
C ILE A 28 -5.36 7.00 4.99
N LYS A 29 -6.57 7.00 5.56
CA LYS A 29 -6.76 6.99 7.02
C LYS A 29 -6.13 5.76 7.68
N ILE A 30 -6.26 4.58 7.07
CA ILE A 30 -5.61 3.35 7.55
C ILE A 30 -4.08 3.46 7.46
N LEU A 31 -3.57 4.00 6.35
CA LEU A 31 -2.13 4.16 6.10
C LEU A 31 -1.46 5.13 7.10
N GLU A 32 -2.18 6.19 7.50
CA GLU A 32 -1.71 7.22 8.45
C GLU A 32 -1.67 6.74 9.91
N MET A 33 -2.47 5.74 10.28
CA MET A 33 -2.50 5.20 11.64
C MET A 33 -1.20 4.49 12.05
N LYS A 34 -0.30 4.19 11.10
CA LYS A 34 1.04 3.60 11.33
C LYS A 34 1.05 2.36 12.24
N ASP A 35 -0.06 1.63 12.28
CA ASP A 35 -0.24 0.42 13.06
C ASP A 35 0.01 -0.82 12.18
N ARG A 36 0.71 -1.81 12.75
CA ARG A 36 1.12 -3.02 12.03
C ARG A 36 -0.06 -3.93 11.68
N PHE A 37 -1.02 -4.10 12.59
CA PHE A 37 -2.20 -4.93 12.37
C PHE A 37 -3.11 -4.30 11.32
N LEU A 38 -3.23 -2.97 11.36
CA LEU A 38 -3.94 -2.21 10.35
C LEU A 38 -3.27 -2.29 8.97
N TYR A 39 -1.97 -2.52 8.89
CA TYR A 39 -1.29 -2.69 7.61
C TYR A 39 -1.68 -4.00 6.90
N LYS A 40 -1.84 -5.10 7.65
CA LYS A 40 -2.35 -6.36 7.08
C LYS A 40 -3.78 -6.17 6.55
N TYR A 41 -4.60 -5.45 7.31
CA TYR A 41 -5.95 -5.08 6.87
C TYR A 41 -5.93 -4.17 5.64
N PHE A 42 -5.05 -3.17 5.61
CA PHE A 42 -4.85 -2.29 4.46
C PHE A 42 -4.54 -3.09 3.20
N ILE A 43 -3.55 -3.99 3.23
CA ILE A 43 -3.19 -4.80 2.07
C ILE A 43 -4.37 -5.64 1.58
N ASN A 44 -5.13 -6.22 2.50
CA ASN A 44 -6.33 -6.99 2.17
C ASN A 44 -7.37 -6.11 1.46
N GLU A 45 -7.71 -4.95 2.01
CA GLU A 45 -8.69 -4.04 1.38
C GLU A 45 -8.19 -3.48 0.05
N PHE A 46 -6.91 -3.12 -0.02
CA PHE A 46 -6.29 -2.59 -1.23
C PHE A 46 -6.27 -3.61 -2.37
N SER A 47 -5.98 -4.89 -2.07
CA SER A 47 -5.98 -5.97 -3.07
C SER A 47 -7.35 -6.24 -3.68
N LYS A 48 -8.45 -6.02 -2.92
CA LYS A 48 -9.83 -6.16 -3.43
C LYS A 48 -10.17 -5.16 -4.51
N LEU A 49 -9.51 -3.99 -4.53
CA LEU A 49 -9.77 -2.94 -5.53
C LEU A 49 -9.21 -3.27 -6.92
N LYS A 50 -8.46 -4.37 -7.06
CA LYS A 50 -7.87 -4.85 -8.33
C LYS A 50 -7.09 -3.77 -9.11
N ILE A 51 -6.60 -2.73 -8.44
CA ILE A 51 -5.91 -1.60 -9.07
C ILE A 51 -4.59 -2.02 -9.74
N VAL A 52 -4.02 -3.16 -9.34
CA VAL A 52 -2.83 -3.78 -9.93
C VAL A 52 -2.99 -3.94 -11.44
N SER A 53 -4.21 -4.24 -11.92
CA SER A 53 -4.52 -4.36 -13.36
C SER A 53 -4.47 -3.04 -14.14
N LYS A 54 -4.42 -1.90 -13.44
CA LYS A 54 -4.40 -0.56 -14.03
C LYS A 54 -3.01 0.10 -13.97
N MET A 55 -2.05 -0.52 -13.27
CA MET A 55 -0.69 0.00 -13.10
C MET A 55 0.12 -0.18 -14.39
N THR A 56 1.10 0.71 -14.62
CA THR A 56 2.15 0.45 -15.61
C THR A 56 3.10 -0.65 -15.13
N GLU A 57 3.89 -1.23 -16.03
CA GLU A 57 4.87 -2.25 -15.67
C GLU A 57 5.88 -1.74 -14.62
N GLU A 58 6.38 -0.51 -14.79
CA GLU A 58 7.28 0.14 -13.82
C GLU A 58 6.63 0.34 -12.45
N GLU A 59 5.38 0.81 -12.41
CA GLU A 59 4.64 1.00 -11.15
C GLU A 59 4.39 -0.34 -10.44
N LEU A 60 4.10 -1.39 -11.22
CA LEU A 60 3.86 -2.72 -10.72
C LEU A 60 5.13 -3.35 -10.13
N GLU A 61 6.27 -3.21 -10.83
CA GLU A 61 7.56 -3.71 -10.36
C GLU A 61 7.98 -3.02 -9.06
N GLU A 62 7.85 -1.70 -8.99
CA GLU A 62 8.17 -0.94 -7.79
C GLU A 62 7.22 -1.33 -6.63
N TYR A 63 5.92 -1.45 -6.89
CA TYR A 63 4.94 -1.89 -5.91
C TYR A 63 5.26 -3.28 -5.35
N GLN A 64 5.58 -4.26 -6.20
CA GLN A 64 5.91 -5.62 -5.78
C GLN A 64 7.19 -5.66 -4.93
N LYS A 65 8.23 -4.93 -5.34
CA LYS A 65 9.49 -4.83 -4.58
C LYS A 65 9.27 -4.26 -3.19
N ARG A 66 8.45 -3.22 -3.07
CA ARG A 66 8.13 -2.56 -1.80
C ARG A 66 7.24 -3.43 -0.91
N LEU A 67 6.24 -4.11 -1.49
CA LEU A 67 5.43 -5.09 -0.76
C LEU A 67 6.27 -6.22 -0.19
N TRP A 68 7.23 -6.74 -0.94
CA TRP A 68 8.13 -7.79 -0.47
C TRP A 68 8.87 -7.38 0.82
N LEU A 69 9.44 -6.18 0.84
CA LEU A 69 10.10 -5.61 2.02
C LEU A 69 9.17 -5.49 3.23
N ILE A 70 7.91 -5.12 3.00
CA ILE A 70 6.88 -5.04 4.04
C ILE A 70 6.55 -6.42 4.59
N PHE A 71 6.35 -7.42 3.72
CA PHE A 71 6.06 -8.79 4.16
C PHE A 71 7.21 -9.42 4.93
N GLU A 72 8.45 -9.18 4.50
CA GLU A 72 9.64 -9.63 5.22
C GLU A 72 9.71 -9.01 6.62
N TYR A 73 9.46 -7.70 6.74
CA TYR A 73 9.40 -7.01 8.03
C TYR A 73 8.30 -7.57 8.96
N ILE A 74 7.14 -7.91 8.42
CA ILE A 74 6.02 -8.48 9.19
C ILE A 74 6.32 -9.93 9.62
N LYS A 75 7.09 -10.71 8.85
CA LYS A 75 7.41 -12.11 9.16
C LYS A 75 8.54 -12.29 10.19
N VAL A 76 9.51 -11.37 10.24
CA VAL A 76 10.75 -11.57 11.00
C VAL A 76 10.64 -11.16 12.49
N ARG A 77 9.50 -10.62 12.96
CA ARG A 77 9.27 -10.22 14.35
C ARG A 77 7.81 -10.25 14.77
#